data_AF-A0A975TBA2-F1
#
_entry.id   AF-A0A975TBA2-F1
#
_cell.length_a   1.000
_cell.length_b   1.000
_cell.length_c   1.000
_cell.angle_alpha   90.00
_cell.angle_beta   90.00
_cell.angle_gamma   90.00
#
_symmetry.space_group_name_H-M   'P 1'
#
loop_
_entity.id
_entity.type
_entity.pdbx_description
1 polymer ?
#
loop_
_entity_poly.entity_id
_entity_poly.type
_entity_poly.pdbx_seq_one_letter_code
_entity_poly.pdbx_strand_id
1 'polypeptide(L)' 'MSNVNLSIAVDENYLNQIQEVAQNLQSAGMNVEQMLDNLGIITGSCDSEKVESLSQVEGVSHVELSREYQLPSPESDLQ' A
#
# COMPACT_ATOMS: atom_id res chain seq x y z
N MET A 1 0.86 -1.79 -18.79
CA MET A 1 1.26 -1.54 -17.39
C MET A 1 -0.03 -1.42 -16.60
N SER A 2 -0.24 -2.32 -15.65
CA SER A 2 -1.47 -2.38 -14.86
C SER A 2 -1.20 -1.79 -13.49
N ASN A 3 -1.95 -0.76 -13.11
CA ASN A 3 -1.87 -0.23 -11.75
C ASN A 3 -2.56 -1.20 -10.79
N VAL A 4 -1.90 -1.48 -9.68
CA VAL A 4 -2.42 -2.28 -8.58
C VAL A 4 -2.56 -1.40 -7.35
N ASN A 5 -3.62 -1.65 -6.59
CA ASN A 5 -3.79 -1.03 -5.28
C ASN A 5 -2.98 -1.81 -4.25
N LEU A 6 -2.40 -1.10 -3.29
CA LEU A 6 -1.59 -1.68 -2.24
C LEU A 6 -1.67 -0.88 -0.94
N SER A 7 -1.35 -1.55 0.15
CA SER A 7 -1.09 -0.96 1.46
C SER A 7 0.33 -1.29 1.91
N ILE A 8 0.99 -0.29 2.47
CA ILE A 8 2.36 -0.39 2.96
C ILE A 8 2.34 -0.20 4.47
N ALA A 9 2.89 -1.17 5.19
CA ALA A 9 3.17 -1.06 6.61
C ALA A 9 4.55 -0.46 6.82
N VAL A 10 4.60 0.57 7.65
CA VAL A 10 5.81 1.31 8.01
C VAL A 10 6.42 0.68 9.26
N ASP A 11 7.75 0.57 9.26
CA ASP A 11 8.51 0.08 10.40
C ASP A 11 8.32 1.00 11.63
N GLU A 12 8.22 0.39 12.81
CA GLU A 12 7.97 1.11 14.07
C GLU A 12 9.01 2.21 14.36
N ASN A 13 10.27 2.01 13.94
CA ASN A 13 11.34 2.99 14.12
C ASN A 13 11.17 4.23 13.22
N TYR A 14 10.35 4.12 12.19
CA TYR A 14 10.12 5.17 11.19
C TYR A 14 8.72 5.81 11.29
N LEU A 15 7.90 5.45 12.29
CA LEU A 15 6.55 6.05 12.46
C LEU A 15 6.58 7.57 12.64
N ASN A 16 7.55 8.10 13.39
CA ASN A 16 7.74 9.55 13.54
C ASN A 16 8.19 10.25 12.24
N GLN A 17 8.65 9.46 11.25
CA GLN A 17 9.16 9.88 9.95
C GLN A 17 8.25 9.38 8.82
N ILE A 18 7.00 9.01 9.11
CA ILE A 18 6.11 8.39 8.12
C ILE A 18 5.89 9.29 6.89
N GLN A 19 5.93 10.61 7.07
CA GLN A 19 5.82 11.57 5.98
C GLN A 19 7.02 11.50 5.02
N GLU A 20 8.22 11.24 5.53
CA GLU A 20 9.43 11.03 4.73
C GLU A 20 9.35 9.70 3.97
N VAL A 21 8.92 8.63 4.65
CA VAL A 21 8.66 7.33 4.01
C VAL A 21 7.66 7.47 2.86
N ALA A 22 6.57 8.21 3.07
CA ALA A 22 5.58 8.48 2.02
C ALA A 22 6.14 9.26 0.82
N GLN A 23 7.08 10.18 1.03
CA GLN A 23 7.76 10.91 -0.06
C GLN A 23 8.72 9.99 -0.83
N ASN A 24 9.42 9.11 -0.12
CA ASN A 24 10.31 8.12 -0.72
C ASN A 24 9.52 7.11 -1.57
N LEU A 25 8.36 6.65 -1.08
CA LEU A 25 7.43 5.81 -1.82
C LEU A 25 6.91 6.49 -3.09
N GLN A 26 6.57 7.78 -3.01
CA GLN A 26 6.17 8.57 -4.19
C GLN A 26 7.28 8.65 -5.23
N SER A 27 8.51 8.89 -4.77
CA SER A 27 9.70 8.95 -5.62
C SER A 27 10.01 7.59 -6.26
N ALA A 28 9.72 6.49 -5.56
CA ALA A 28 9.83 5.13 -6.08
C ALA A 28 8.69 4.76 -7.05
N GLY A 29 7.66 5.59 -7.18
CA GLY A 29 6.60 5.45 -8.17
C GLY A 29 5.25 4.97 -7.63
N MET A 30 5.03 5.04 -6.31
CA MET A 30 3.71 4.89 -5.71
C MET A 30 2.93 6.20 -5.79
N ASN A 31 1.67 6.13 -6.20
CA ASN A 31 0.71 7.20 -5.99
C ASN A 31 0.10 7.03 -4.60
N VAL A 32 0.48 7.89 -3.65
CA VAL A 32 -0.03 7.83 -2.28
C VAL A 32 -1.42 8.45 -2.21
N GLU A 33 -2.39 7.70 -1.72
CA GLU A 33 -3.80 8.11 -1.61
C GLU A 33 -4.15 8.51 -0.18
N GLN A 34 -3.68 7.73 0.80
CA GLN A 34 -3.96 8.01 2.21
C GLN A 34 -2.79 7.58 3.11
N MET A 35 -2.55 8.36 4.16
CA MET A 35 -1.66 7.99 5.26
C MET A 35 -2.49 7.83 6.53
N LEU A 36 -2.43 6.65 7.12
CA LEU A 36 -2.97 6.30 8.43
C LEU A 36 -1.80 6.31 9.41
N ASP A 37 -1.31 7.51 9.68
CA ASP A 37 -0.15 7.82 10.54
C ASP A 37 -0.17 7.10 11.89
N ASN A 38 -1.30 7.14 12.60
CA ASN A 38 -1.46 6.46 13.89
C ASN A 38 -1.39 4.93 13.82
N LEU A 39 -1.58 4.35 12.63
CA LEU A 39 -1.51 2.90 12.39
C LEU A 39 -0.22 2.49 11.68
N GLY A 40 0.61 3.45 11.24
CA GLY A 40 1.78 3.16 10.42
C GLY A 40 1.45 2.62 9.03
N ILE A 41 0.28 2.93 8.46
CA ILE A 41 -0.14 2.40 7.16
C ILE A 41 -0.20 3.51 6.11
N ILE A 42 0.34 3.24 4.92
CA ILE A 42 0.23 4.12 3.74
C ILE A 42 -0.47 3.33 2.63
N THR A 43 -1.57 3.85 2.11
CA THR A 43 -2.32 3.21 1.02
C THR A 43 -2.17 3.99 -0.28
N GLY A 44 -2.27 3.27 -1.38
CA GLY A 44 -2.26 3.89 -2.69
C GLY A 44 -2.15 2.87 -3.82
N SER A 45 -1.64 3.35 -4.94
CA SER A 45 -1.55 2.56 -6.17
C SER A 45 -0.16 2.68 -6.78
N CYS A 46 0.33 1.63 -7.43
CA CYS A 46 1.57 1.68 -8.20
C CYS A 46 1.50 0.77 -9.42
N ASP A 47 2.48 0.89 -10.31
CA ASP A 47 2.66 -0.11 -11.37
C ASP A 47 3.02 -1.46 -10.72
N SER A 48 2.36 -2.53 -11.17
CA SER A 48 2.67 -3.91 -10.79
C SER A 48 4.16 -4.27 -10.85
N GLU A 49 4.92 -3.71 -11.79
CA GLU A 49 6.37 -3.96 -11.93
C GLU A 49 7.21 -3.26 -10.85
N LYS A 50 6.65 -2.26 -10.15
CA LYS A 50 7.35 -1.47 -9.14
C LYS A 50 7.13 -1.96 -7.71
N VAL A 51 6.25 -2.94 -7.51
CA VAL A 51 5.90 -3.47 -6.18
C VAL A 51 7.13 -3.95 -5.42
N GLU A 52 8.05 -4.64 -6.11
CA GLU A 52 9.29 -5.13 -5.50
C GLU A 52 10.20 -3.97 -5.09
N SER A 53 10.29 -2.91 -5.90
CA SER A 53 11.06 -1.70 -5.57
C SER A 53 10.51 -0.98 -4.34
N LEU A 54 9.19 -0.95 -4.15
CA LEU A 54 8.57 -0.34 -2.95
C LEU A 54 8.93 -1.09 -1.67
N SER A 55 9.14 -2.41 -1.75
CA SER A 55 9.57 -3.21 -0.59
C SER A 55 10.99 -2.91 -0.11
N GLN A 56 11.81 -2.26 -0.96
CA GLN A 56 13.19 -1.90 -0.66
C GLN A 56 13.33 -0.46 -0.14
N VAL A 57 12.22 0.29 -0.04
CA VAL A 57 12.25 1.65 0.50
C VAL A 57 12.51 1.60 2.00
N GLU A 58 13.43 2.44 2.46
CA GLU A 58 13.78 2.52 3.88
C GLU A 58 12.55 2.93 4.72
N GLY A 59 12.34 2.21 5.82
CA GLY A 59 11.16 2.39 6.68
C GLY A 59 9.94 1.58 6.23
N VAL A 60 10.00 0.84 5.13
CA VAL A 60 8.95 -0.14 4.77
C VAL A 60 9.19 -1.46 5.50
N SER A 61 8.19 -1.89 6.26
CA SER A 61 8.17 -3.21 6.91
C SER A 61 7.50 -4.25 6.03
N HIS A 62 6.38 -3.89 5.40
CA HIS A 62 5.63 -4.82 4.55
C HIS A 62 4.87 -4.12 3.43
N VAL A 63 4.70 -4.81 2.30
CA VAL A 63 3.91 -4.37 1.15
C VAL A 63 2.83 -5.42 0.88
N GLU A 64 1.57 -5.03 0.99
CA GLU A 64 0.42 -5.87 0.72
C GLU A 64 -0.33 -5.39 -0.52
N LEU A 65 -0.50 -6.30 -1.49
CA LEU A 65 -1.36 -6.03 -2.65
C LEU A 65 -2.82 -6.14 -2.25
N SER A 66 -3.59 -5.08 -2.49
CA SER A 66 -5.03 -5.08 -2.32
C SER A 66 -5.64 -6.07 -3.30
N ARG A 67 -6.33 -7.08 -2.78
CA ARG A 67 -7.11 -8.01 -3.58
C ARG A 67 -8.55 -7.54 -3.58
N GLU A 68 -9.14 -7.42 -4.76
CA GLU A 68 -10.58 -7.24 -4.87
C GLU A 68 -11.26 -8.55 -4.45
N TYR A 69 -11.88 -8.54 -3.28
CA TYR A 69 -12.81 -9.58 -2.87
C TYR A 69 -14.23 -9.08 -3.09
N GLN A 70 -14.92 -9.67 -4.06
CA GLN A 70 -16.34 -9.42 -4.29
C GLN A 70 -17.13 -10.43 -3.44
N LEU A 71 -17.88 -9.93 -2.45
CA LEU A 71 -18.90 -10.76 -1.81
C LEU A 71 -19.94 -11.16 -2.87
N PRO A 72 -20.44 -12.41 -2.85
CA PRO A 72 -21.51 -12.80 -3.74
C PRO A 72 -22.69 -11.85 -3.56
N SER A 73 -23.33 -11.48 -4.68
CA SER A 73 -24.49 -10.60 -4.64
C SER A 73 -25.57 -11.22 -3.74
N PRO A 74 -26.34 -10.42 -2.98
CA PRO A 74 -27.40 -10.92 -2.10
C PRO A 74 -28.46 -11.79 -2.81
N GLU A 75 -28.56 -11.66 -4.14
CA GLU A 75 -29.46 -12.42 -5.02
C GLU A 75 -28.84 -13.73 -5.56
N SER A 76 -27.59 -14.06 -5.19
CA SER A 76 -26.99 -15.33 -5.57
C SER A 76 -27.58 -16.45 -4.71
N ASP A 77 -28.07 -17.50 -5.36
CA ASP A 77 -28.70 -18.69 -4.74
C ASP A 77 -27.78 -19.51 -3.82
N LEU A 78 -26.55 -19.05 -3.56
CA LEU A 78 -25.59 -19.69 -2.69
C LEU A 78 -25.52 -18.93 -1.35
N GLN A 79 -26.16 -19.52 -0.33
CA GLN A 79 -25.97 -19.20 1.08
C GLN A 79 -25.09 -20.26 1.76
#